data_AF-A0A952JPW1-F1
#
_entry.id   AF-A0A952JPW1-F1
#
_cell.length_a   1.000
_cell.length_b   1.000
_cell.length_c   1.000
_cell.angle_alpha   90.00
_cell.angle_beta   90.00
_cell.angle_gamma   90.00
#
_symmetry.space_group_name_H-M   'P 1'
#
loop_
_entity.id
_entity.type
_entity.pdbx_description
1 polymer ?
#
loop_
_entity_poly.entity_id
_entity_poly.type
_entity_poly.pdbx_seq_one_letter_code
_entity_poly.pdbx_strand_id
1 'polypeptide(L)'
;MLEELFNLVKEQSGDPVVNNPAIPNELNNDVVAEATNTVAGGLRNMVAGGGLQNIISLFTGGGDNQSSGVKGLLSNPIVNMMIGHFAGKLISKYNIGGSQANNIAANLIPSVISTLINKSNDSSNSGFSLENLLNSITGGQSTQVVQQQQQASGNSGFNFQDLISQFTGAGGGQQGGGSLMDIVSQLAGGAQDQQAKNGSGGLMDLIKGFIK
;
A
#
# COMPACT_ATOMS: atom_id res chain seq x y z
N MET A 1 -9.82 -6.23 -1.88
CA MET A 1 -8.54 -5.58 -1.50
C MET A 1 -8.49 -5.12 -0.05
N LEU A 2 -9.35 -4.21 0.42
CA LEU A 2 -9.25 -3.76 1.83
C LEU A 2 -9.50 -4.87 2.85
N GLU A 3 -10.48 -5.74 2.60
CA GLU A 3 -10.75 -6.93 3.42
C GLU A 3 -9.57 -7.93 3.40
N GLU A 4 -9.02 -8.20 2.22
CA GLU A 4 -7.82 -9.01 2.04
C GLU A 4 -6.62 -8.45 2.84
N LEU A 5 -6.41 -7.13 2.77
CA LEU A 5 -5.38 -6.45 3.57
C LEU A 5 -5.66 -6.56 5.07
N PHE A 6 -6.92 -6.43 5.49
CA PHE A 6 -7.30 -6.61 6.89
C PHE A 6 -7.01 -8.03 7.37
N ASN A 7 -7.36 -9.05 6.59
CA ASN A 7 -7.07 -10.45 6.90
C ASN A 7 -5.56 -10.73 6.95
N LEU A 8 -4.79 -10.14 6.02
CA LEU A 8 -3.34 -10.19 6.04
C LEU A 8 -2.76 -9.59 7.32
N VAL A 9 -3.20 -8.39 7.68
CA VAL A 9 -2.74 -7.71 8.89
C VAL A 9 -3.12 -8.52 10.11
N LYS A 10 -4.31 -9.09 10.16
CA LYS A 10 -4.77 -9.97 11.24
C LYS A 10 -3.85 -11.19 11.41
N GLU A 11 -3.47 -11.83 10.31
CA GLU A 11 -2.51 -12.96 10.30
C GLU A 11 -1.13 -12.53 10.83
N GLN A 12 -0.64 -11.35 10.41
CA GLN A 12 0.66 -10.80 10.83
C GLN A 12 0.64 -10.19 12.25
N SER A 13 -0.53 -9.91 12.80
CA SER A 13 -0.71 -9.29 14.12
C SER A 13 -0.68 -10.31 15.26
N GLY A 14 -0.61 -11.61 14.98
CA GLY A 14 -0.58 -12.68 15.99
C GLY A 14 0.44 -12.44 17.10
N ASP A 15 1.73 -12.48 16.79
CA ASP A 15 2.78 -12.28 17.79
C ASP A 15 2.96 -10.83 18.29
N PRO A 16 2.97 -9.79 17.42
CA PRO A 16 3.27 -8.44 17.87
C PRO A 16 2.08 -7.75 18.58
N VAL A 17 0.85 -8.20 18.36
CA VAL A 17 -0.38 -7.56 18.87
C VAL A 17 -1.22 -8.52 19.71
N VAL A 18 -1.56 -9.71 19.19
CA VAL A 18 -2.48 -10.64 19.87
C VAL A 18 -1.83 -11.34 21.07
N ASN A 19 -0.56 -11.70 20.96
CA ASN A 19 0.22 -12.30 22.05
C ASN A 19 0.92 -11.26 22.94
N ASN A 20 0.66 -9.96 22.72
CA ASN A 20 1.33 -8.89 23.45
C ASN A 20 0.54 -8.48 24.70
N PRO A 21 1.08 -8.67 25.92
CA PRO A 21 0.37 -8.34 27.16
C PRO A 21 0.08 -6.84 27.33
N ALA A 22 0.72 -5.98 26.52
CA ALA A 22 0.47 -4.55 26.49
C ALA A 22 -0.82 -4.16 25.76
N ILE A 23 -1.41 -5.07 24.98
CA ILE A 23 -2.63 -4.83 24.22
C ILE A 23 -3.73 -5.76 24.77
N PRO A 24 -4.79 -5.19 25.37
CA PRO A 24 -5.98 -5.94 25.71
C PRO A 24 -6.51 -6.68 24.48
N ASN A 25 -6.93 -7.94 24.64
CA ASN A 25 -7.44 -8.73 23.52
C ASN A 25 -8.62 -8.07 22.79
N GLU A 26 -9.39 -7.26 23.50
CA GLU A 26 -10.48 -6.44 22.96
C GLU A 26 -10.00 -5.37 21.97
N LEU A 27 -8.77 -4.87 22.14
CA LEU A 27 -8.15 -3.88 21.27
C LEU A 27 -7.40 -4.52 20.09
N ASN A 28 -7.21 -5.85 20.05
CA ASN A 28 -6.47 -6.51 18.98
C ASN A 28 -7.09 -6.22 17.60
N ASN A 29 -8.41 -6.35 17.46
CA ASN A 29 -9.11 -6.10 16.21
C ASN A 29 -9.02 -4.61 15.81
N ASP A 30 -9.07 -3.71 16.78
CA ASP A 30 -8.94 -2.28 16.54
C ASP A 30 -7.52 -1.89 16.12
N VAL A 31 -6.51 -2.50 16.72
CA VAL A 31 -5.09 -2.31 16.37
C VAL A 31 -4.81 -2.86 14.97
N VAL A 32 -5.37 -4.04 14.63
CA VAL A 32 -5.34 -4.61 13.28
C VAL A 32 -6.00 -3.66 12.27
N ALA A 33 -7.16 -3.11 12.61
CA ALA A 33 -7.85 -2.14 11.76
C ALA A 33 -7.02 -0.86 11.56
N GLU A 34 -6.39 -0.36 12.61
CA GLU A 34 -5.57 0.84 12.55
C GLU A 34 -4.26 0.61 11.79
N ALA A 35 -3.65 -0.57 11.91
CA ALA A 35 -2.51 -0.97 11.09
C ALA A 35 -2.91 -1.07 9.61
N THR A 36 -4.03 -1.71 9.31
CA THR A 36 -4.62 -1.79 7.96
C THR A 36 -4.84 -0.40 7.38
N ASN A 37 -5.45 0.50 8.15
CA ASN A 37 -5.70 1.89 7.77
C ASN A 37 -4.39 2.68 7.56
N THR A 38 -3.38 2.42 8.38
CA THR A 38 -2.07 3.10 8.25
C THR A 38 -1.32 2.63 7.01
N VAL A 39 -1.32 1.33 6.71
CA VAL A 39 -0.70 0.79 5.49
C VAL A 39 -1.46 1.26 4.24
N ALA A 40 -2.78 1.09 4.21
CA ALA A 40 -3.60 1.54 3.08
C ALA A 40 -3.53 3.05 2.86
N GLY A 41 -3.62 3.83 3.94
CA GLY A 41 -3.51 5.29 3.91
C GLY A 41 -2.11 5.77 3.54
N GLY A 42 -1.06 5.10 4.02
CA GLY A 42 0.32 5.42 3.68
C GLY A 42 0.64 5.15 2.21
N LEU A 43 0.17 4.02 1.66
CA LEU A 43 0.29 3.73 0.22
C LEU A 43 -0.49 4.75 -0.63
N ARG A 44 -1.69 5.17 -0.20
CA ARG A 44 -2.45 6.23 -0.88
C ARG A 44 -1.76 7.57 -0.86
N ASN A 45 -1.28 8.00 0.31
CA ASN A 45 -0.51 9.24 0.44
C ASN A 45 0.74 9.21 -0.44
N MET A 46 1.37 8.03 -0.57
CA MET A 46 2.51 7.86 -1.47
C MET A 46 2.11 8.07 -2.93
N VAL A 47 1.02 7.45 -3.41
CA VAL A 47 0.56 7.66 -4.80
C VAL A 47 0.14 9.12 -5.03
N ALA A 48 -0.65 9.70 -4.12
CA ALA A 48 -1.09 11.09 -4.19
C ALA A 48 0.09 12.08 -4.16
N GLY A 49 1.17 11.75 -3.44
CA GLY A 49 2.40 12.54 -3.38
C GLY A 49 3.38 12.30 -4.54
N GLY A 50 2.99 11.57 -5.59
CA GLY A 50 3.86 11.26 -6.74
C GLY A 50 4.88 10.15 -6.50
N GLY A 51 4.82 9.46 -5.36
CA GLY A 51 5.67 8.31 -5.00
C GLY A 51 5.25 6.99 -5.64
N LEU A 52 4.39 7.00 -6.67
CA LEU A 52 3.93 5.81 -7.37
C LEU A 52 5.10 4.93 -7.86
N GLN A 53 6.14 5.56 -8.39
CA GLN A 53 7.35 4.87 -8.85
C GLN A 53 8.01 4.05 -7.72
N ASN A 54 7.99 4.56 -6.49
CA ASN A 54 8.55 3.85 -5.34
C ASN A 54 7.69 2.65 -4.95
N ILE A 55 6.35 2.75 -5.05
CA ILE A 55 5.46 1.61 -4.82
C ILE A 55 5.70 0.53 -5.87
N ILE A 56 5.70 0.92 -7.15
CA ILE A 56 5.92 -0.04 -8.24
C ILE A 56 7.29 -0.69 -8.08
N SER A 57 8.35 0.07 -7.82
CA SER A 57 9.71 -0.49 -7.62
C SER A 57 9.79 -1.41 -6.42
N LEU A 58 9.06 -1.09 -5.34
CA LEU A 58 9.01 -1.89 -4.13
C LEU A 58 8.26 -3.21 -4.35
N PHE A 59 7.17 -3.17 -5.11
CA PHE A 59 6.36 -4.35 -5.39
C PHE A 59 6.96 -5.22 -6.50
N THR A 60 7.54 -4.63 -7.53
CA THR A 60 8.13 -5.35 -8.67
C THR A 60 9.56 -5.82 -8.41
N GLY A 61 10.13 -5.47 -7.26
CA GLY A 61 11.42 -5.96 -6.80
C GLY A 61 12.55 -5.62 -7.75
N GLY A 62 12.77 -4.32 -8.00
CA GLY A 62 13.76 -3.83 -8.96
C GLY A 62 15.05 -4.67 -9.00
N GLY A 63 15.23 -5.43 -10.08
CA GLY A 63 16.48 -6.02 -10.57
C GLY A 63 17.31 -6.88 -9.60
N ASP A 64 17.35 -8.18 -9.86
CA ASP A 64 18.48 -9.10 -9.67
C ASP A 64 19.15 -9.27 -8.28
N ASN A 65 18.78 -8.57 -7.21
CA ASN A 65 19.42 -8.76 -5.90
C ASN A 65 18.40 -8.71 -4.75
N GLN A 66 17.86 -9.87 -4.40
CA GLN A 66 17.66 -10.37 -3.03
C GLN A 66 17.60 -9.31 -1.90
N SER A 67 16.63 -8.40 -1.94
CA SER A 67 16.19 -7.69 -0.74
C SER A 67 14.76 -7.15 -0.84
N SER A 68 13.83 -7.98 -1.31
CA SER A 68 12.41 -7.89 -0.97
C SER A 68 12.16 -8.28 0.50
N GLY A 69 13.07 -7.87 1.39
CA GLY A 69 13.02 -8.14 2.81
C GLY A 69 12.69 -6.88 3.60
N VAL A 70 12.25 -7.08 4.84
CA VAL A 70 11.97 -6.02 5.83
C VAL A 70 13.07 -4.94 5.90
N LYS A 71 14.34 -5.25 5.61
CA LYS A 71 15.45 -4.27 5.56
C LYS A 71 15.35 -3.24 4.43
N GLY A 72 14.95 -3.65 3.22
CA GLY A 72 14.72 -2.73 2.10
C GLY A 72 13.52 -1.82 2.39
N LEU A 73 12.51 -2.37 3.08
CA LEU A 73 11.34 -1.63 3.55
C LEU A 73 11.69 -0.62 4.64
N LEU A 74 12.47 -1.00 5.66
CA LEU A 74 12.89 -0.08 6.73
C LEU A 74 13.80 1.06 6.22
N SER A 75 14.48 0.85 5.10
CA SER A 75 15.27 1.89 4.43
C SER A 75 14.38 2.87 3.63
N ASN A 76 13.10 2.53 3.42
CA ASN A 76 12.16 3.39 2.73
C ASN A 76 11.62 4.47 3.69
N PRO A 77 11.82 5.76 3.39
CA PRO A 77 11.39 6.86 4.27
C PRO A 77 9.88 6.86 4.53
N ILE A 78 9.08 6.31 3.61
CA ILE A 78 7.63 6.26 3.78
C ILE A 78 7.23 5.12 4.71
N VAL A 79 7.92 3.99 4.69
CA VAL A 79 7.69 2.93 5.69
C VAL A 79 8.00 3.45 7.08
N ASN A 80 9.09 4.21 7.26
CA ASN A 80 9.38 4.87 8.54
C ASN A 80 8.31 5.89 8.94
N MET A 81 7.78 6.67 7.98
CA MET A 81 6.64 7.55 8.27
C MET A 81 5.40 6.75 8.69
N MET A 82 5.08 5.64 8.03
CA MET A 82 3.94 4.78 8.40
C MET A 82 4.12 4.18 9.79
N ILE A 83 5.33 3.72 10.14
CA ILE A 83 5.67 3.25 11.49
C ILE A 83 5.40 4.36 12.51
N GLY A 84 5.91 5.57 12.27
CA GLY A 84 5.70 6.71 13.17
C GLY A 84 4.23 7.09 13.31
N HIS A 85 3.48 7.09 12.21
CA HIS A 85 2.06 7.41 12.20
C HIS A 85 1.23 6.37 12.97
N PHE A 86 1.53 5.09 12.76
CA PHE A 86 0.86 4.00 13.47
C PHE A 86 1.22 3.99 14.96
N ALA A 87 2.51 4.13 15.31
CA ALA A 87 2.95 4.25 16.70
C ALA A 87 2.28 5.44 17.40
N GLY A 88 2.18 6.61 16.74
CA GLY A 88 1.47 7.77 17.26
C GLY A 88 0.00 7.47 17.57
N LYS A 89 -0.69 6.74 16.68
CA LYS A 89 -2.07 6.31 16.93
C LYS A 89 -2.19 5.30 18.06
N LEU A 90 -1.26 4.34 18.17
CA LEU A 90 -1.20 3.41 19.30
C LEU A 90 -1.08 4.14 20.64
N ILE A 91 -0.24 5.18 20.69
CA ILE A 91 -0.07 6.02 21.88
C ILE A 91 -1.34 6.83 22.16
N SER A 92 -1.84 7.58 21.17
CA SER A 92 -2.93 8.53 21.38
C SER A 92 -4.31 7.89 21.53
N LYS A 93 -4.63 6.83 20.78
CA LYS A 93 -5.94 6.17 20.84
C LYS A 93 -6.03 5.05 21.86
N TYR A 94 -4.97 4.26 21.98
CA TYR A 94 -4.98 3.02 22.77
C TYR A 94 -4.18 3.16 24.07
N ASN A 95 -3.62 4.36 24.33
CA ASN A 95 -2.81 4.66 25.50
C ASN A 95 -1.66 3.66 25.71
N ILE A 96 -1.10 3.14 24.61
CA ILE A 96 0.04 2.22 24.63
C ILE A 96 1.31 3.03 24.90
N GLY A 97 2.19 2.50 25.77
CA GLY A 97 3.47 3.16 26.08
C GLY A 97 4.31 3.39 24.82
N GLY A 98 4.91 4.58 24.68
CA GLY A 98 5.60 4.98 23.45
C GLY A 98 6.67 3.99 22.97
N SER A 99 7.40 3.36 23.89
CA SER A 99 8.38 2.32 23.56
C SER A 99 7.72 1.05 22.99
N GLN A 100 6.59 0.61 23.55
CA GLN A 100 5.85 -0.55 23.05
C GLN A 100 5.18 -0.26 21.71
N ALA A 101 4.52 0.89 21.59
CA ALA A 101 3.88 1.32 20.35
C ALA A 101 4.87 1.35 19.17
N ASN A 102 6.07 1.90 19.40
CA ASN A 102 7.13 1.90 18.39
C ASN A 102 7.62 0.48 18.05
N ASN A 103 7.82 -0.40 19.04
CA ASN A 103 8.22 -1.79 18.79
C ASN A 103 7.16 -2.56 17.98
N ILE A 104 5.88 -2.39 18.32
CA ILE A 104 4.77 -3.02 17.60
C ILE A 104 4.74 -2.49 16.16
N ALA A 105 4.82 -1.18 15.98
CA ALA A 105 4.77 -0.56 14.65
C ALA A 105 5.96 -0.96 13.78
N ALA A 106 7.17 -0.97 14.34
CA ALA A 106 8.41 -1.31 13.64
C ALA A 106 8.47 -2.79 13.22
N ASN A 107 7.71 -3.68 13.87
CA ASN A 107 7.61 -5.09 13.49
C ASN A 107 6.41 -5.34 12.56
N LEU A 108 5.23 -4.83 12.92
CA LEU A 108 3.99 -5.13 12.21
C LEU A 108 3.93 -4.47 10.83
N ILE A 109 4.22 -3.17 10.72
CA ILE A 109 4.08 -2.44 9.45
C ILE A 109 5.01 -3.02 8.38
N PRO A 110 6.31 -3.23 8.64
CA PRO A 110 7.18 -3.84 7.63
C PRO A 110 6.82 -5.29 7.32
N SER A 111 6.38 -6.09 8.31
CA SER A 111 5.97 -7.49 8.07
C SER A 111 4.74 -7.56 7.16
N VAL A 112 3.73 -6.73 7.41
CA VAL A 112 2.53 -6.63 6.57
C VAL A 112 2.91 -6.24 5.14
N ILE A 113 3.73 -5.20 4.97
CA ILE A 113 4.11 -4.74 3.63
C ILE A 113 4.95 -5.82 2.92
N SER A 114 5.86 -6.48 3.63
CA SER A 114 6.68 -7.57 3.07
C SER A 114 5.80 -8.72 2.58
N THR A 115 4.84 -9.17 3.40
CA THR A 115 3.93 -10.25 3.01
C THR A 115 2.97 -9.80 1.91
N LEU A 116 2.54 -8.53 1.91
CA LEU A 116 1.73 -7.95 0.84
C LEU A 116 2.47 -7.98 -0.49
N ILE A 117 3.75 -7.58 -0.54
CA ILE A 117 4.59 -7.64 -1.75
C ILE A 117 4.75 -9.10 -2.20
N ASN A 118 5.04 -10.01 -1.29
CA ASN A 118 5.18 -11.43 -1.62
C ASN A 118 3.88 -12.02 -2.21
N LYS A 119 2.72 -11.74 -1.61
CA LYS A 119 1.42 -12.18 -2.13
C LYS A 119 1.03 -11.48 -3.44
N SER A 120 1.44 -10.23 -3.62
CA SER A 120 1.15 -9.46 -4.84
C SER A 120 1.92 -9.96 -6.07
N ASN A 121 3.13 -10.47 -5.85
CA ASN A 121 3.94 -11.13 -6.88
C ASN A 121 3.58 -12.59 -7.09
N ASP A 122 2.74 -13.16 -6.24
CA ASP A 122 2.30 -14.54 -6.40
C ASP A 122 1.23 -14.63 -7.49
N SER A 123 1.63 -15.21 -8.63
CA SER A 123 0.73 -15.49 -9.77
C SER A 123 -0.50 -16.34 -9.41
N SER A 124 -0.47 -17.07 -8.28
CA SER A 124 -1.60 -17.87 -7.80
C SER A 124 -2.60 -17.08 -6.96
N ASN A 125 -2.26 -15.85 -6.54
CA ASN A 125 -3.07 -15.06 -5.63
C ASN A 125 -3.54 -13.73 -6.26
N SER A 126 -4.54 -13.82 -7.13
CA SER A 126 -5.16 -12.67 -7.81
C SER A 126 -5.77 -11.65 -6.85
N GLY A 127 -6.04 -12.05 -5.61
CA GLY A 127 -6.62 -11.21 -4.56
C GLY A 127 -5.69 -10.10 -4.07
N PHE A 128 -4.37 -10.20 -4.30
CA PHE A 128 -3.38 -9.20 -3.86
C PHE A 128 -2.59 -8.55 -5.00
N SER A 129 -2.97 -8.80 -6.26
CA SER A 129 -2.26 -8.28 -7.43
C SER A 129 -2.05 -6.76 -7.37
N LEU A 130 -0.88 -6.31 -7.83
CA LEU A 130 -0.50 -4.90 -7.84
C LEU A 130 -1.52 -4.04 -8.61
N GLU A 131 -2.14 -4.61 -9.65
CA GLU A 131 -3.24 -4.00 -10.39
C GLU A 131 -4.43 -3.69 -9.48
N ASN A 132 -4.92 -4.68 -8.74
CA ASN A 132 -6.06 -4.50 -7.82
C ASN A 132 -5.72 -3.51 -6.70
N LEU A 133 -4.49 -3.54 -6.19
CA LEU A 133 -4.02 -2.60 -5.18
C LEU A 133 -4.01 -1.17 -5.73
N LEU A 134 -3.37 -0.94 -6.87
CA LEU A 134 -3.31 0.39 -7.49
C LEU A 134 -4.69 0.88 -7.89
N ASN A 135 -5.54 0.00 -8.42
CA ASN A 135 -6.91 0.30 -8.73
C ASN A 135 -7.73 0.71 -7.50
N SER A 136 -7.53 0.00 -6.38
CA SER A 136 -8.19 0.32 -5.10
C SER A 136 -7.66 1.58 -4.42
N ILE A 137 -6.43 2.00 -4.72
CA ILE A 137 -5.76 3.17 -4.13
C ILE A 137 -5.94 4.44 -4.96
N THR A 138 -6.06 4.29 -6.28
CA THR A 138 -6.28 5.38 -7.24
C THR A 138 -7.76 5.56 -7.59
N GLY A 139 -8.64 4.77 -6.98
CA GLY A 139 -10.09 4.85 -7.17
C GLY A 139 -10.58 4.56 -8.57
N GLY A 140 -10.00 3.58 -9.26
CA GLY A 140 -10.36 3.28 -10.65
C GLY A 140 -9.44 3.89 -11.70
N GLN A 141 -8.64 4.90 -11.32
CA GLN A 141 -7.87 5.68 -12.31
C GLN A 141 -6.80 4.86 -13.01
N SER A 142 -6.16 3.90 -12.34
CA SER A 142 -5.18 3.02 -13.00
C SER A 142 -5.75 2.29 -14.23
N THR A 143 -6.99 1.79 -14.15
CA THR A 143 -7.68 1.13 -15.28
C THR A 143 -8.04 2.13 -16.37
N GLN A 144 -8.47 3.34 -15.99
CA GLN A 144 -8.79 4.41 -16.94
C GLN A 144 -7.57 4.86 -17.72
N VAL A 145 -6.42 4.97 -17.06
CA VAL A 145 -5.15 5.30 -17.72
C VAL A 145 -4.73 4.21 -18.69
N VAL A 146 -4.81 2.93 -18.30
CA VAL A 146 -4.48 1.83 -19.21
C VAL A 146 -5.39 1.85 -20.45
N GLN A 147 -6.71 2.06 -20.28
CA GLN A 147 -7.64 2.20 -21.41
C GLN A 147 -7.36 3.43 -22.27
N GLN A 148 -7.08 4.58 -21.65
CA GLN A 148 -6.79 5.82 -22.36
C GLN A 148 -5.48 5.71 -23.14
N GLN A 149 -4.47 5.03 -22.58
CA GLN A 149 -3.21 4.77 -23.26
C GLN A 149 -3.38 3.77 -24.41
N GLN A 150 -4.20 2.72 -24.27
CA GLN A 150 -4.55 1.82 -25.38
C GLN A 150 -5.18 2.59 -26.55
N GLN A 151 -6.09 3.53 -26.25
CA GLN A 151 -6.81 4.31 -27.24
C GLN A 151 -5.93 5.39 -27.88
N ALA A 152 -5.05 6.04 -27.10
CA ALA A 152 -4.12 7.05 -27.59
C ALA A 152 -2.94 6.46 -28.37
N SER A 153 -2.45 5.27 -27.98
CA SER A 153 -1.33 4.60 -28.62
C SER A 153 -1.73 3.75 -29.83
N GLY A 154 -3.03 3.53 -30.07
CA GLY A 154 -3.52 2.57 -31.06
C GLY A 154 -3.10 1.12 -30.79
N ASN A 155 -2.55 0.85 -29.60
CA ASN A 155 -2.02 -0.44 -29.21
C ASN A 155 -2.99 -1.10 -28.23
N SER A 156 -3.88 -1.95 -28.74
CA SER A 156 -4.81 -2.75 -27.92
C SER A 156 -4.10 -3.73 -26.98
N GLY A 157 -2.80 -3.94 -27.14
CA GLY A 157 -1.98 -4.76 -26.24
C GLY A 157 -1.48 -4.04 -25.00
N PHE A 158 -1.56 -2.70 -24.92
CA PHE A 158 -1.04 -1.94 -23.78
C PHE A 158 -1.76 -2.35 -22.51
N ASN A 159 -1.05 -2.94 -21.56
CA ASN A 159 -1.62 -3.45 -20.33
C ASN A 159 -0.91 -2.87 -19.10
N PHE A 160 -1.33 -3.33 -17.93
CA PHE A 160 -0.76 -2.88 -16.67
C PHE A 160 0.73 -3.25 -16.53
N GLN A 161 1.16 -4.36 -17.13
CA GLN A 161 2.57 -4.75 -17.17
C GLN A 161 3.40 -3.75 -17.99
N ASP A 162 2.86 -3.26 -19.11
CA ASP A 162 3.51 -2.22 -19.92
C ASP A 162 3.61 -0.91 -19.15
N LEU A 163 2.54 -0.51 -18.44
CA LEU A 163 2.54 0.65 -17.56
C LEU A 163 3.64 0.54 -16.50
N ILE A 164 3.72 -0.60 -15.82
CA ILE A 164 4.79 -0.90 -14.85
C ILE A 164 6.15 -0.79 -15.52
N SER A 165 6.35 -1.39 -16.69
CA SER A 165 7.64 -1.37 -17.40
C SER A 165 8.06 0.04 -17.80
N GLN A 166 7.10 0.92 -18.09
CA GLN A 166 7.30 2.32 -18.37
C GLN A 166 7.74 3.10 -17.12
N PHE A 167 7.21 2.72 -15.94
CA PHE A 167 7.57 3.31 -14.65
C PHE A 167 8.89 2.80 -14.07
N THR A 168 9.21 1.51 -14.27
CA THR A 168 10.46 0.90 -13.77
C THR A 168 11.64 1.17 -14.69
N GLY A 169 11.41 1.76 -15.87
CA GLY A 169 12.46 2.01 -16.86
C GLY A 169 13.01 0.72 -17.49
N ALA A 170 12.37 -0.42 -17.25
CA ALA A 170 12.77 -1.72 -17.81
C ALA A 170 12.43 -1.85 -19.30
N GLY A 171 11.57 -0.99 -19.84
CA GLY A 171 11.38 -0.82 -21.27
C GLY A 171 12.39 0.19 -21.84
N GLY A 172 13.44 -0.29 -22.52
CA GLY A 172 14.45 0.52 -23.22
C GLY A 172 13.92 1.31 -24.44
N GLY A 173 12.78 1.99 -24.29
CA GLY A 173 12.09 2.75 -25.31
C GLY A 173 12.17 4.25 -25.04
N GLN A 174 12.78 4.94 -25.99
CA GLN A 174 12.95 6.38 -26.06
C GLN A 174 11.65 7.19 -25.87
N GLN A 175 11.70 8.12 -24.92
CA GLN A 175 11.18 9.49 -25.03
C GLN A 175 9.66 9.69 -25.22
N GLY A 176 8.97 9.94 -24.10
CA GLY A 176 7.61 10.48 -24.04
C GLY A 176 7.41 11.27 -22.76
N GLY A 177 8.18 12.36 -22.58
CA GLY A 177 8.21 13.17 -21.35
C GLY A 177 6.90 13.86 -20.95
N GLY A 178 5.85 13.77 -21.78
CA GLY A 178 4.49 14.23 -21.43
C GLY A 178 3.64 13.14 -20.78
N SER A 179 3.66 11.91 -21.32
CA SER A 179 2.70 10.88 -20.94
C SER A 179 2.91 10.34 -19.52
N LEU A 180 4.15 10.19 -19.05
CA LEU A 180 4.39 9.73 -17.68
C LEU A 180 3.96 10.75 -16.63
N MET A 181 4.18 12.04 -16.89
CA MET A 181 3.71 13.11 -16.00
C MET A 181 2.19 13.16 -15.96
N ASP A 182 1.53 13.01 -17.13
CA ASP A 182 0.08 12.96 -17.23
C ASP A 182 -0.50 11.75 -16.49
N ILE A 183 0.07 10.56 -16.70
CA ILE A 183 -0.30 9.32 -15.98
C ILE A 183 -0.15 9.51 -14.47
N VAL A 184 1.01 10.00 -14.01
CA VAL A 184 1.24 10.24 -12.57
C VAL A 184 0.24 11.24 -12.05
N SER A 185 -0.04 12.33 -12.77
CA SER A 185 -1.01 13.33 -12.35
C SER A 185 -2.44 12.80 -12.28
N GLN A 186 -2.83 11.93 -13.22
CA GLN A 186 -4.14 11.28 -13.24
C GLN A 186 -4.28 10.25 -12.11
N LEU A 187 -3.25 9.41 -11.88
CA LEU A 187 -3.25 8.44 -10.78
C LEU A 187 -3.18 9.14 -9.42
N ALA A 188 -2.34 10.17 -9.29
CA ALA A 188 -2.22 10.96 -8.07
C ALA A 188 -3.52 11.73 -7.81
N GLY A 189 -4.13 12.32 -8.83
CA GLY A 189 -5.45 12.96 -8.75
C GLY A 189 -6.53 11.98 -8.31
N GLY A 190 -6.53 10.75 -8.85
CA GLY A 190 -7.41 9.67 -8.41
C GLY A 190 -7.24 9.28 -6.95
N ALA A 191 -5.99 9.12 -6.51
CA ALA A 191 -5.67 8.83 -5.12
C ALA A 191 -6.07 10.00 -4.19
N GLN A 192 -5.89 11.24 -4.63
CA GLN A 192 -6.28 12.44 -3.91
C GLN A 192 -7.80 12.60 -3.82
N ASP A 193 -8.54 12.31 -4.89
CA ASP A 193 -10.00 12.26 -4.91
C ASP A 193 -10.53 11.15 -4.00
N GLN A 194 -9.85 10.01 -3.97
CA GLN A 194 -10.19 8.93 -3.07
C GLN A 194 -9.88 9.27 -1.61
N GLN A 195 -8.88 10.13 -1.36
CA GLN A 195 -8.59 10.68 -0.04
C GLN A 195 -9.60 11.73 0.40
N ALA A 196 -10.15 12.51 -0.54
CA ALA A 196 -11.22 13.48 -0.27
C ALA A 196 -12.59 12.78 -0.02
N LYS A 197 -12.89 11.72 -0.78
CA LYS A 197 -14.13 10.93 -0.62
C LYS A 197 -14.09 9.94 0.55
N ASN A 198 -12.93 9.34 0.81
CA ASN A 198 -12.71 8.39 1.92
C ASN A 198 -11.73 8.93 2.95
N GLY A 199 -11.86 10.21 3.33
CA GLY A 199 -11.10 10.80 4.43
C GLY A 199 -11.12 9.87 5.67
N SER A 200 -10.13 9.97 6.56
CA SER A 200 -9.75 8.95 7.56
C SER A 200 -10.88 8.26 8.37
N GLY A 201 -12.09 8.81 8.40
CA GLY A 201 -13.30 8.16 8.90
C GLY A 201 -13.92 7.11 7.97
N GLY A 202 -13.99 7.30 6.66
CA GLY A 202 -14.65 6.37 5.72
C GLY A 202 -13.91 5.04 5.56
N LEU A 203 -12.57 5.08 5.51
CA LEU A 203 -11.78 3.85 5.50
C LEU A 203 -11.91 3.08 6.81
N MET A 204 -11.88 3.80 7.94
CA MET A 204 -12.05 3.19 9.25
C MET A 204 -13.44 2.60 9.41
N ASP A 205 -14.48 3.24 8.86
CA ASP A 205 -15.85 2.75 8.92
C ASP A 205 -16.05 1.49 8.07
N LEU A 206 -15.44 1.43 6.88
CA LEU A 206 -15.38 0.21 6.06
C LEU A 206 -14.63 -0.91 6.77
N ILE A 207 -13.48 -0.62 7.39
CA ILE A 207 -12.70 -1.62 8.13
C ILE A 207 -13.45 -2.09 9.37
N LYS A 208 -14.11 -1.19 10.10
CA LYS A 208 -15.00 -1.54 11.21
C LYS A 208 -16.19 -2.37 10.74
N GLY A 209 -16.67 -2.16 9.51
CA GLY A 209 -17.66 -3.00 8.86
C GLY A 209 -17.22 -4.46 8.72
N PHE A 210 -15.92 -4.73 8.58
CA PHE A 210 -15.38 -6.10 8.54
C PHE A 210 -15.18 -6.74 9.92
N ILE A 211 -15.24 -5.95 10.99
CA ILE A 211 -15.11 -6.43 12.39
C ILE A 211 -16.48 -6.86 12.95
N LYS A 212 -17.57 -6.41 12.34
CA LYS A 212 -18.95 -6.61 12.79
C LYS A 212 -19.52 -7.96 12.36
#